data_AF-A0A7W8GBE6-F1
#
_entry.id   AF-A0A7W8GBE6-F1
#
_cell.length_a   1.000
_cell.length_b   1.000
_cell.length_c   1.000
_cell.angle_alpha   90.00
_cell.angle_beta   90.00
_cell.angle_gamma   90.00
#
_symmetry.space_group_name_H-M   'P 1'
#
loop_
_entity.id
_entity.type
_entity.pdbx_description
1 polymer ?
#
loop_
_entity_poly.entity_id
_entity_poly.type
_entity_poly.pdbx_seq_one_letter_code
_entity_poly.pdbx_strand_id
1 'polypeptide(L)'
;MCRIIEEYGKERAAEARKIALAEGLKRGLKNGIKRGVQETAIANAKNLLSLNKLSEKEIADCCSLPLEQVLALKEELEREAAGVTK
;
A
#
# COMPACT_ATOMS: atom_id res chain seq x y z
N MET A 1 -11.27 8.71 48.38
CA MET A 1 -10.09 8.91 47.51
C MET A 1 -9.86 10.42 47.36
N CYS A 2 -8.62 10.90 47.29
CA CYS A 2 -8.36 12.34 47.21
C CYS A 2 -8.72 12.88 45.81
N ARG A 3 -9.53 13.94 45.75
CA ARG A 3 -10.06 14.56 44.51
C ARG A 3 -8.97 14.96 43.52
N ILE A 4 -7.83 15.38 44.04
CA ILE A 4 -6.62 15.75 43.30
C ILE A 4 -6.07 14.54 42.52
N ILE A 5 -6.04 13.36 43.13
CA ILE A 5 -5.53 12.12 42.49
C ILE A 5 -6.43 11.70 41.32
N GLU A 6 -7.74 11.87 41.46
CA GLU A 6 -8.71 11.55 40.40
C GLU A 6 -8.59 12.49 39.20
N GLU A 7 -8.34 13.78 39.43
CA GLU A 7 -8.11 14.77 38.38
C GLU A 7 -6.83 14.49 37.59
N TYR A 8 -5.71 14.27 38.27
CA TYR A 8 -4.44 13.89 37.62
C TYR A 8 -4.55 12.59 36.82
N GLY A 9 -5.35 11.62 37.27
CA GLY A 9 -5.63 10.39 36.53
C GLY A 9 -6.38 10.64 35.22
N LYS A 10 -7.36 11.56 35.23
CA LYS A 10 -8.14 11.93 34.04
C LYS A 10 -7.29 12.68 33.00
N GLU A 11 -6.43 13.59 33.44
CA GLU A 11 -5.51 14.32 32.56
C GLU A 11 -4.54 13.39 31.85
N ARG A 12 -3.90 12.47 32.59
CA ARG A 12 -3.00 11.46 32.01
C ARG A 12 -3.71 10.55 31.02
N ALA A 13 -4.94 10.13 31.33
CA ALA A 13 -5.73 9.33 30.41
C ALA A 13 -6.11 10.11 29.14
N ALA A 14 -6.39 11.41 29.24
CA ALA A 14 -6.66 12.26 28.09
C ALA A 14 -5.42 12.42 27.19
N GLU A 15 -4.26 12.64 27.79
CA GLU A 15 -2.99 12.75 27.06
C GLU A 15 -2.61 11.45 26.37
N ALA A 16 -2.74 10.31 27.08
CA ALA A 16 -2.52 8.99 26.49
C ALA A 16 -3.43 8.72 25.28
N ARG A 17 -4.70 9.13 25.34
CA ARG A 17 -5.63 9.01 24.21
C ARG A 17 -5.21 9.86 23.01
N LYS A 18 -4.74 11.10 23.23
CA LYS A 18 -4.25 11.97 22.15
C LYS A 18 -3.04 11.36 21.45
N ILE A 19 -2.07 10.85 22.23
CA ILE A 19 -0.87 10.20 21.70
C ILE A 19 -1.25 8.96 20.89
N ALA A 20 -2.11 8.10 21.45
CA ALA A 20 -2.56 6.89 20.74
C ALA A 20 -3.28 7.21 19.43
N LEU A 21 -4.13 8.25 19.42
CA LEU A 21 -4.81 8.70 18.20
C LEU A 21 -3.82 9.23 17.16
N ALA A 22 -2.87 10.08 17.58
CA ALA A 22 -1.86 10.64 16.69
C ALA A 22 -0.97 9.55 16.08
N GLU A 23 -0.55 8.56 16.88
CA GLU A 23 0.19 7.40 16.37
C GLU A 23 -0.64 6.57 15.40
N GLY A 24 -1.92 6.33 15.73
CA GLY A 24 -2.85 5.60 14.87
C GLY A 24 -3.00 6.25 13.49
N LEU A 25 -3.23 7.56 13.47
CA LEU A 25 -3.32 8.35 12.23
C LEU A 25 -2.02 8.29 11.43
N LYS A 26 -0.87 8.47 12.09
CA LYS A 26 0.44 8.43 11.43
C LYS A 26 0.72 7.06 10.80
N ARG A 27 0.43 5.96 11.51
CA ARG A 27 0.58 4.60 11.00
C ARG A 27 -0.40 4.31 9.86
N GLY A 28 -1.65 4.73 10.00
CA GLY A 28 -2.68 4.60 8.98
C GLY A 28 -2.29 5.28 7.66
N LEU A 29 -1.88 6.55 7.74
CA LEU A 29 -1.43 7.31 6.57
C LEU A 29 -0.22 6.65 5.89
N LYS A 30 0.80 6.27 6.67
CA LYS A 30 2.00 5.61 6.13
C LYS A 30 1.67 4.30 5.41
N ASN A 31 0.82 3.48 6.01
CA ASN A 31 0.43 2.20 5.42
C ASN A 31 -0.44 2.41 4.17
N GLY A 32 -1.34 3.38 4.19
CA GLY A 32 -2.18 3.75 3.04
C GLY A 32 -1.33 4.18 1.85
N ILE A 33 -0.38 5.10 2.06
CA ILE A 33 0.54 5.55 1.01
C ILE A 33 1.35 4.37 0.46
N LYS A 34 1.91 3.54 1.33
CA LYS A 34 2.73 2.39 0.89
C LYS A 34 1.92 1.42 0.01
N ARG A 35 0.69 1.08 0.42
CA ARG A 35 -0.21 0.21 -0.35
C ARG A 35 -0.59 0.86 -1.68
N GLY A 36 -1.01 2.13 -1.65
CA GLY A 36 -1.40 2.86 -2.86
C GLY A 36 -0.26 2.95 -3.89
N VAL A 37 0.98 3.19 -3.45
CA VAL A 37 2.16 3.20 -4.33
C VAL A 37 2.37 1.81 -4.98
N GLN A 38 2.29 0.73 -4.20
CA GLN A 38 2.44 -0.63 -4.72
C GLN A 38 1.32 -1.02 -5.69
N GLU A 39 0.07 -0.75 -5.33
CA GLU A 39 -1.10 -1.03 -6.18
C GLU A 39 -1.03 -0.23 -7.49
N THR A 40 -0.63 1.03 -7.43
CA THR A 40 -0.46 1.89 -8.61
C THR A 40 0.66 1.40 -9.51
N ALA A 41 1.79 0.98 -8.95
CA ALA A 41 2.90 0.44 -9.72
C ALA A 41 2.48 -0.82 -10.49
N ILE A 42 1.75 -1.73 -9.84
CA ILE A 42 1.21 -2.96 -10.48
C ILE A 42 0.19 -2.60 -11.55
N ALA A 43 -0.77 -1.71 -11.27
CA ALA A 43 -1.79 -1.30 -12.23
C ALA A 43 -1.15 -0.64 -13.46
N ASN A 44 -0.16 0.24 -13.27
CA ASN A 44 0.58 0.85 -14.36
C ASN A 44 1.34 -0.19 -15.18
N ALA A 45 2.03 -1.15 -14.54
CA ALA A 45 2.72 -2.21 -15.25
C ALA A 45 1.75 -3.05 -16.10
N LYS A 46 0.57 -3.42 -15.56
CA LYS A 46 -0.48 -4.12 -16.32
C LYS A 46 -0.96 -3.31 -17.53
N ASN A 47 -1.18 -2.01 -17.35
CA ASN A 47 -1.59 -1.11 -18.43
C ASN A 47 -0.51 -0.95 -19.51
N LEU A 48 0.77 -0.91 -19.12
CA LEU A 48 1.87 -0.80 -20.09
C LEU A 48 2.08 -2.11 -20.85
N LEU A 49 1.95 -3.26 -20.18
CA LEU A 49 2.00 -4.57 -20.80
C LEU A 49 0.87 -4.76 -21.81
N SER A 50 -0.36 -4.32 -21.50
CA SER A 50 -1.49 -4.43 -22.43
C SER A 50 -1.33 -3.58 -23.69
N LEU A 51 -0.55 -2.50 -23.62
CA LEU A 51 -0.22 -1.68 -24.79
C LEU A 51 0.79 -2.33 -25.74
N ASN A 52 1.56 -3.34 -25.29
CA ASN A 52 2.58 -4.06 -26.08
C ASN A 52 3.57 -3.14 -26.84
N LYS A 53 3.89 -1.98 -26.28
CA LYS A 53 4.77 -0.96 -26.88
C LYS A 53 6.15 -0.85 -26.24
N LEU A 54 6.32 -1.38 -25.04
CA LEU A 54 7.53 -1.30 -24.24
C LEU A 54 7.99 -2.72 -23.90
N SER A 55 9.29 -2.90 -23.75
CA SER A 55 9.86 -4.14 -23.25
C SER A 55 9.60 -4.31 -21.75
N GLU A 56 9.63 -5.54 -21.27
CA GLU A 56 9.40 -5.87 -19.86
C GLU A 56 10.46 -5.22 -18.94
N LYS A 57 11.67 -4.99 -19.45
CA LYS A 57 12.74 -4.27 -18.75
C LYS A 57 12.42 -2.78 -18.59
N GLU A 58 11.96 -2.14 -19.66
CA GLU A 58 11.56 -0.72 -19.60
C GLU A 58 10.35 -0.53 -18.66
N ILE A 59 9.41 -1.48 -18.66
CA ILE A 59 8.25 -1.44 -17.76
C ILE A 59 8.68 -1.62 -16.31
N ALA A 60 9.63 -2.52 -16.03
CA ALA A 60 10.21 -2.71 -14.70
C ALA A 60 10.86 -1.42 -14.17
N ASP A 61 11.65 -0.75 -15.02
CA ASP A 61 12.28 0.52 -14.68
C ASP A 61 11.25 1.64 -14.47
N CYS A 62 10.28 1.80 -15.37
CA CYS A 62 9.24 2.84 -15.28
C CYS A 62 8.33 2.66 -14.06
N CYS A 63 7.98 1.43 -13.71
CA CYS A 63 7.07 1.14 -12.59
C CYS A 63 7.81 0.92 -11.27
N SER A 64 9.15 0.96 -11.27
CA SER A 64 9.98 0.60 -10.11
C SER A 64 9.63 -0.77 -9.53
N LEU A 65 9.38 -1.74 -10.41
CA LEU A 65 9.09 -3.13 -10.07
C LEU A 65 10.25 -4.03 -10.48
N PRO A 66 10.55 -5.12 -9.75
CA PRO A 66 11.47 -6.14 -10.21
C PRO A 66 11.02 -6.75 -11.55
N LEU A 67 11.97 -7.04 -12.44
CA LEU A 67 11.69 -7.66 -13.73
C LEU A 67 10.90 -8.97 -13.59
N GLU A 68 11.25 -9.79 -12.59
CA GLU A 68 10.54 -11.04 -12.27
C GLU A 68 9.05 -10.82 -12.00
N GLN A 69 8.70 -9.73 -11.31
CA GLN A 69 7.32 -9.36 -11.04
C GLN A 69 6.59 -8.95 -12.32
N VAL A 70 7.24 -8.18 -13.20
CA VAL A 70 6.65 -7.76 -14.48
C VAL A 70 6.39 -8.97 -15.38
N LEU A 71 7.31 -9.94 -15.42
CA LEU A 71 7.14 -11.19 -16.16
C LEU A 71 5.96 -12.02 -15.61
N ALA A 72 5.86 -12.16 -14.29
CA ALA A 72 4.73 -12.84 -13.66
C ALA A 72 3.39 -12.16 -13.99
N LEU A 73 3.34 -10.82 -13.95
CA LEU A 73 2.16 -10.04 -14.32
C LEU A 73 1.77 -10.25 -15.79
N LYS A 74 2.76 -10.36 -16.69
CA LYS A 74 2.52 -10.65 -18.11
C LYS A 74 1.88 -12.03 -18.29
N GLU A 75 2.43 -13.06 -17.65
CA GLU A 75 1.85 -14.41 -17.69
C GLU A 75 0.43 -14.44 -17.13
N GLU A 76 0.17 -13.74 -16.01
CA GLU A 76 -1.18 -13.63 -15.44
C GLU A 76 -2.16 -13.01 -16.44
N LEU A 77 -1.79 -11.89 -17.07
CA LEU A 77 -2.62 -11.24 -18.08
C LEU A 77 -2.89 -12.13 -19.30
N GLU A 78 -1.89 -12.88 -19.76
CA GLU A 78 -2.04 -13.84 -20.86
C GLU A 78 -2.97 -14.99 -20.49
N ARG A 79 -2.90 -15.50 -19.24
CA ARG A 79 -3.83 -16.53 -18.73
C ARG A 79 -5.25 -16.01 -18.60
N GLU A 80 -5.43 -14.77 -18.14
CA GLU A 80 -6.72 -14.09 -18.08
C GLU A 80 -7.31 -13.90 -19.49
N ALA A 81 -6.49 -13.46 -20.46
CA ALA A 81 -6.89 -13.31 -21.86
C ALA A 81 -7.23 -14.65 -22.55
N ALA A 82 -6.56 -15.74 -22.16
CA ALA A 82 -6.82 -17.09 -22.67
C ALA A 82 -8.09 -17.74 -22.09
N GLY A 83 -8.83 -17.05 -21.21
CA GLY A 83 -10.10 -17.55 -20.66
C GLY A 83 -9.94 -18.75 -19.72
N VAL A 84 -8.73 -19.01 -19.21
CA VAL A 84 -8.49 -20.07 -18.22
C VAL A 84 -8.88 -19.53 -16.84
N THR A 85 -10.17 -19.28 -16.66
CA THR A 85 -10.77 -19.15 -15.32
C THR A 85 -10.92 -20.57 -14.78
N LYS A 86 -10.30 -20.86 -13.64
CA LYS A 86 -10.67 -22.04 -12.84
C LYS A 86 -12.11 -21.93 -12.39
#